data_AF-A0A821QTR1-F1
#
_entry.id   AF-A0A821QTR1-F1
#
_cell.length_a   1.000
_cell.length_b   1.000
_cell.length_c   1.000
_cell.angle_alpha   90.00
_cell.angle_beta   90.00
_cell.angle_gamma   90.00
#
_symmetry.space_group_name_H-M   'P 1'
#
loop_
_entity.id
_entity.type
_entity.pdbx_description
1 polymer ?
#
loop_
_entity_poly.entity_id
_entity_poly.type
_entity_poly.pdbx_seq_one_letter_code
_entity_poly.pdbx_strand_id
1 'polypeptide(L)'
;MDILSFNSFVSLSLTSLSIGDCSLSMEYLKSIISNLHKLRHLRINFKKKTFQSIDEIIDWEYFIRTEEFFLIQCQFRFSFEMPKTDWPNLEEFIIPFQKPFWLNEKH
;
A
#
# COMPACT_ATOMS: atom_id res chain seq x y z
N MET A 1 -1.18 44.04 28.39
CA MET A 1 -2.21 42.99 28.55
C MET A 1 -2.06 42.06 27.38
N ASP A 2 -1.38 40.95 27.61
CA ASP A 2 -1.24 39.85 26.66
C ASP A 2 -2.59 39.15 26.49
N ILE A 3 -3.04 39.00 25.25
CA ILE A 3 -4.08 38.01 24.91
C ILE A 3 -3.44 37.05 23.91
N LEU A 4 -3.17 35.87 24.46
CA LEU A 4 -2.50 34.73 23.88
C LEU A 4 -3.14 34.30 22.55
N SER A 5 -2.29 34.14 21.54
CA SER A 5 -2.59 33.48 20.27
C SER A 5 -2.91 32.00 20.50
N PHE A 6 -4.17 31.71 20.81
CA PHE A 6 -4.65 30.35 20.93
C PHE A 6 -4.96 29.77 19.54
N ASN A 7 -4.02 28.98 19.04
CA ASN A 7 -4.20 27.67 18.42
C ASN A 7 -3.18 27.46 17.31
N SER A 8 -1.95 27.16 17.72
CA SER A 8 -1.12 26.22 16.97
C SER A 8 -1.91 24.90 16.87
N PHE A 9 -2.69 24.74 15.81
CA PHE A 9 -3.09 23.40 15.39
C PHE A 9 -1.79 22.65 15.11
N VAL A 10 -1.37 21.82 16.05
CA VAL A 10 -0.43 20.75 15.76
C VAL A 10 -1.08 19.97 14.63
N SER A 11 -0.61 20.20 13.40
CA SER A 11 -0.96 19.40 12.24
C SER A 11 -0.59 17.96 12.60
N LEU A 12 -1.59 17.19 13.04
CA LEU A 12 -1.46 15.77 13.28
C LEU A 12 -1.29 15.12 11.91
N SER A 13 -0.03 15.08 11.47
CA SER A 13 0.33 14.42 10.23
C SER A 13 0.24 12.92 10.42
N LEU A 14 -0.61 12.26 9.63
CA LEU A 14 -0.80 10.81 9.67
C LEU A 14 0.50 10.10 9.24
N THR A 15 1.12 9.38 10.17
CA THR A 15 2.35 8.62 9.93
C THR A 15 2.10 7.12 9.75
N SER A 16 0.92 6.62 10.14
CA SER A 16 0.57 5.22 10.06
C SER A 16 -0.89 5.05 9.62
N LEU A 17 -1.12 4.20 8.61
CA LEU A 17 -2.43 3.85 8.10
C LEU A 17 -2.58 2.32 8.05
N SER A 18 -3.62 1.80 8.69
CA SER A 18 -3.99 0.39 8.61
C SER A 18 -5.44 0.24 8.17
N ILE A 19 -5.67 -0.50 7.08
CA ILE A 19 -7.00 -0.79 6.55
C ILE A 19 -7.25 -2.30 6.66
N GLY A 20 -8.22 -2.69 7.49
CA GLY A 20 -8.45 -4.08 7.89
C GLY A 20 -9.30 -4.93 6.93
N ASP A 21 -10.02 -4.31 6.01
CA ASP A 21 -10.92 -4.97 5.06
C ASP A 21 -11.16 -4.07 3.84
N CYS A 22 -10.10 -3.83 3.06
CA CYS A 22 -10.13 -2.85 2.00
C CYS A 22 -10.97 -3.34 0.81
N SER A 23 -12.08 -2.64 0.58
CA SER A 23 -12.95 -2.78 -0.59
C SER A 23 -12.80 -1.63 -1.59
N LEU A 24 -11.88 -0.70 -1.33
CA LEU A 24 -11.61 0.41 -2.25
C LEU A 24 -10.92 -0.14 -3.51
N SER A 25 -11.21 0.47 -4.65
CA SER A 25 -10.42 0.22 -5.86
C SER A 25 -9.00 0.72 -5.65
N MET A 26 -8.05 0.17 -6.42
CA MET A 26 -6.66 0.60 -6.33
C MET A 26 -6.49 2.08 -6.67
N GLU A 27 -7.23 2.61 -7.64
CA GLU A 27 -7.16 4.03 -8.01
C GLU A 27 -7.49 4.96 -6.83
N TYR A 28 -8.57 4.66 -6.09
CA TYR A 28 -8.94 5.43 -4.91
C TYR A 28 -7.88 5.33 -3.81
N LEU A 29 -7.34 4.13 -3.62
CA LEU A 29 -6.25 3.89 -2.68
C LEU A 29 -4.99 4.68 -3.03
N LYS A 30 -4.60 4.73 -4.32
CA LYS A 30 -3.47 5.52 -4.80
C LYS A 30 -3.70 6.98 -4.46
N SER A 31 -4.86 7.50 -4.84
CA SER A 31 -5.26 8.89 -4.56
C SER A 31 -5.20 9.25 -3.07
N ILE A 32 -5.72 8.38 -2.18
CA ILE A 32 -5.65 8.62 -0.73
C ILE A 32 -4.20 8.66 -0.27
N ILE A 33 -3.40 7.68 -0.66
CA ILE A 33 -2.02 7.54 -0.18
C ILE A 33 -1.12 8.67 -0.69
N SER A 34 -1.28 9.11 -1.95
CA SER A 34 -0.53 10.24 -2.51
C SER A 34 -0.74 11.56 -1.75
N ASN A 35 -1.87 11.71 -1.03
CA ASN A 35 -2.14 12.89 -0.19
C ASN A 35 -1.52 12.79 1.22
N LEU A 36 -0.95 11.64 1.59
CA LEU A 36 -0.39 11.36 2.91
C LEU A 36 1.13 11.49 2.92
N HIS A 37 1.66 12.67 2.61
CA HIS A 37 3.11 12.91 2.43
C HIS A 37 4.00 12.57 3.64
N LYS A 38 3.41 12.41 4.84
CA LYS A 38 4.14 12.01 6.05
C LYS A 38 3.92 10.55 6.46
N LEU A 39 3.23 9.76 5.62
CA LEU A 39 3.01 8.35 5.88
C LEU A 39 4.36 7.62 5.94
N ARG A 40 4.51 6.77 6.94
CA ARG A 40 5.70 5.94 7.18
C ARG A 40 5.35 4.48 7.24
N HIS A 41 4.16 4.16 7.74
CA HIS A 41 3.69 2.78 7.87
C HIS A 41 2.35 2.62 7.16
N LEU A 42 2.29 1.69 6.21
CA LEU A 42 1.08 1.32 5.52
C LEU A 42 0.82 -0.17 5.72
N ARG A 43 -0.38 -0.52 6.18
CA ARG A 43 -0.88 -1.90 6.18
C ARG A 43 -2.24 -1.94 5.50
N ILE A 44 -2.37 -2.76 4.47
CA ILE A 44 -3.65 -2.99 3.80
C ILE A 44 -3.94 -4.48 3.77
N ASN A 45 -5.08 -4.85 4.33
CA ASN A 45 -5.68 -6.16 4.16
C ASN A 45 -6.78 -6.03 3.11
N PHE A 46 -6.58 -6.61 1.94
CA PHE A 46 -7.59 -6.64 0.88
C PHE A 46 -8.60 -7.74 1.14
N LYS A 47 -9.85 -7.50 0.72
CA LYS A 47 -10.81 -8.58 0.54
C LYS A 47 -10.28 -9.65 -0.41
N LYS A 48 -10.92 -10.81 -0.37
CA LYS A 48 -10.66 -11.92 -1.28
C LYS A 48 -10.60 -11.40 -2.72
N LYS A 49 -9.45 -11.60 -3.35
CA LYS A 49 -9.12 -11.19 -4.72
C LYS A 49 -9.17 -12.41 -5.64
N THR A 50 -9.28 -12.19 -6.94
CA THR A 50 -9.19 -13.25 -7.95
C THR A 50 -7.79 -13.30 -8.54
N PHE A 51 -7.41 -14.41 -9.17
CA PHE A 51 -6.13 -14.48 -9.90
C PHE A 51 -5.99 -13.37 -10.96
N GLN A 52 -7.09 -12.93 -11.55
CA GLN A 52 -7.11 -11.85 -12.55
C GLN A 52 -6.75 -10.48 -11.97
N SER A 53 -6.75 -10.28 -10.65
CA SER A 53 -6.35 -9.01 -10.04
C SER A 53 -4.84 -8.94 -9.73
N ILE A 54 -4.03 -9.86 -10.27
CA ILE A 54 -2.57 -9.84 -10.10
C ILE A 54 -1.97 -8.58 -10.71
N ASP A 55 -2.43 -8.20 -11.90
CA ASP A 55 -1.97 -6.98 -12.58
C ASP A 55 -2.20 -5.75 -11.68
N GLU A 56 -3.35 -5.68 -10.99
CA GLU A 56 -3.62 -4.61 -10.03
C GLU A 56 -2.62 -4.58 -8.87
N ILE A 57 -2.13 -5.73 -8.43
CA ILE A 57 -1.15 -5.84 -7.34
C ILE A 57 0.24 -5.44 -7.83
N ILE A 58 0.62 -5.82 -9.05
CA ILE A 58 1.87 -5.41 -9.69
C ILE A 58 1.88 -3.89 -9.91
N ASP A 59 0.80 -3.33 -10.44
CA ASP A 59 0.63 -1.88 -10.64
C ASP A 59 0.66 -1.11 -9.32
N TRP A 60 0.22 -1.75 -8.24
CA TRP A 60 0.26 -1.19 -6.91
C TRP A 60 1.68 -1.20 -6.33
N GLU A 61 2.40 -2.30 -6.50
CA GLU A 61 3.81 -2.42 -6.12
C GLU A 61 4.65 -1.36 -6.84
N TYR A 62 4.45 -1.21 -8.14
CA TYR A 62 5.09 -0.17 -8.94
C TYR A 62 4.84 1.23 -8.35
N PHE A 63 3.58 1.58 -8.08
CA PHE A 63 3.19 2.86 -7.49
C PHE A 63 3.91 3.13 -6.15
N ILE A 64 3.88 2.18 -5.22
CA ILE A 64 4.53 2.34 -3.92
C ILE A 64 6.04 2.54 -4.07
N ARG A 65 6.66 1.83 -5.02
CA ARG A 65 8.10 1.93 -5.29
C ARG A 65 8.49 3.27 -5.90
N THR A 66 7.68 3.81 -6.81
CA THR A 66 8.03 5.01 -7.58
C THR A 66 7.55 6.31 -6.96
N GLU A 67 6.47 6.29 -6.17
CA GLU A 67 5.80 7.52 -5.70
C GLU A 67 5.87 7.69 -4.18
N GLU A 68 5.97 6.61 -3.40
CA GLU A 68 5.89 6.66 -1.94
C GLU A 68 7.26 6.50 -1.25
N PHE A 69 8.17 7.42 -1.58
CA PHE A 69 9.56 7.43 -1.08
C PHE A 69 9.70 7.48 0.43
N PHE A 70 8.67 7.90 1.17
CA PHE A 70 8.76 8.05 2.62
C PHE A 70 8.26 6.84 3.41
N LEU A 71 7.66 5.85 2.76
CA LEU A 71 7.23 4.62 3.44
C LEU A 71 8.45 3.85 3.95
N ILE A 72 8.47 3.60 5.27
CA ILE A 72 9.45 2.75 5.96
C ILE A 72 8.94 1.31 6.00
N GLN A 73 7.63 1.13 6.19
CA GLN A 73 7.00 -0.17 6.25
C GLN A 73 5.74 -0.19 5.40
N CYS A 74 5.63 -1.18 4.53
CA CYS A 74 4.51 -1.42 3.65
C CYS A 74 4.08 -2.90 3.66
N GLN A 75 2.94 -3.22 4.28
CA GLN A 75 2.44 -4.59 4.38
C GLN A 75 1.14 -4.77 3.63
N PHE A 76 1.13 -5.73 2.71
CA PHE A 76 -0.05 -6.13 1.97
C PHE A 76 -0.43 -7.55 2.32
N ARG A 77 -1.71 -7.74 2.61
CA ARG A 77 -2.30 -9.06 2.79
C ARG A 77 -3.48 -9.18 1.87
N PHE A 78 -3.49 -10.25 1.09
CA PHE A 78 -4.63 -10.61 0.27
C PHE A 78 -4.74 -12.13 0.26
N SER A 79 -5.94 -12.61 0.01
CA SER A 79 -6.22 -14.03 -0.21
C SER A 79 -6.85 -14.14 -1.58
N PHE A 80 -6.47 -15.16 -2.34
CA PHE A 80 -7.06 -15.41 -3.64
C PHE A 80 -7.56 -16.84 -3.77
N GLU A 81 -8.60 -17.00 -4.57
CA GLU A 81 -9.01 -18.31 -5.08
C GLU A 81 -8.38 -18.52 -6.45
N MET A 82 -7.66 -19.63 -6.58
CA MET A 82 -7.04 -20.02 -7.83
C MET A 82 -7.71 -21.29 -8.35
N PRO A 83 -8.36 -21.24 -9.52
CA PRO A 83 -8.81 -22.44 -10.20
C PRO A 83 -7.64 -23.39 -10.46
N LYS A 84 -7.90 -24.70 -10.44
CA LYS A 84 -6.87 -25.71 -10.73
C LYS A 84 -6.25 -25.55 -12.13
N THR A 85 -6.98 -24.94 -13.06
CA THR A 85 -6.49 -24.66 -14.42
C THR A 85 -5.36 -23.64 -14.45
N ASP A 86 -5.27 -22.79 -13.43
CA ASP A 86 -4.35 -21.64 -13.41
C ASP A 86 -3.11 -21.93 -12.53
N TRP A 87 -3.05 -23.13 -11.92
CA TRP A 87 -1.90 -23.63 -11.13
C TRP A 87 -0.54 -23.54 -11.84
N PRO A 88 -0.43 -23.83 -13.15
CA PRO A 88 0.83 -23.67 -13.87
C PRO A 88 1.39 -22.23 -13.84
N ASN A 89 0.54 -21.22 -13.67
CA ASN A 89 0.94 -19.80 -13.65
C ASN A 89 1.29 -19.29 -12.24
N LEU A 90 1.29 -20.18 -11.22
CA LEU A 90 1.57 -19.80 -9.84
C LEU A 90 3.01 -19.28 -9.65
N GLU A 91 3.98 -19.85 -10.38
CA GLU A 91 5.37 -19.41 -10.29
C GLU A 91 5.54 -17.98 -10.81
N GLU A 92 4.93 -17.65 -11.95
CA GLU A 92 4.91 -16.29 -12.50
C GLU A 92 4.28 -15.29 -11.52
N PHE A 93 3.25 -15.72 -10.79
CA PHE A 93 2.65 -14.92 -9.73
C PHE A 93 3.59 -14.70 -8.53
N ILE A 94 4.36 -15.70 -8.12
CA ILE A 94 5.20 -15.60 -6.92
C ILE A 94 6.49 -14.81 -7.19
N ILE A 95 7.04 -14.88 -8.40
CA ILE A 95 8.33 -14.25 -8.80
C ILE A 95 8.45 -12.78 -8.37
N PRO A 96 7.47 -11.88 -8.61
CA PRO A 96 7.54 -10.48 -8.17
C PRO A 96 7.69 -10.30 -6.66
N PHE A 97 7.20 -11.27 -5.86
CA PHE A 97 7.21 -11.21 -4.39
C PHE A 97 8.38 -11.95 -3.74
N GLN A 98 9.20 -12.70 -4.51
CA GLN A 98 10.33 -13.48 -3.96
C GLN A 98 11.50 -12.62 -3.50
N LYS A 99 11.59 -11.38 -3.95
CA LYS A 99 12.55 -10.40 -3.43
C LYS A 99 11.81 -9.39 -2.56
N PRO A 100 12.35 -9.00 -1.40
CA PRO A 100 11.77 -7.89 -0.64
C PRO A 100 11.87 -6.60 -1.46
N PHE A 101 10.76 -6.24 -2.11
CA PHE A 101 10.61 -5.17 -3.09
C PHE A 101 10.86 -3.74 -2.55
N TRP A 102 10.67 -3.54 -1.25
CA TRP A 102 10.97 -2.33 -0.47
C TRP A 102 12.44 -2.16 -0.02
N LEU A 103 13.29 -3.18 -0.23
CA LEU A 103 14.69 -3.19 0.23
C LEU A 103 15.68 -2.79 -0.86
N ASN A 104 15.23 -2.46 -2.07
CA ASN A 104 16.10 -1.80 -3.04
C ASN A 104 16.46 -0.43 -2.46
N GLU A 105 17.73 -0.29 -2.09
CA GLU A 105 18.29 0.84 -1.36
C GLU A 105 17.84 2.16 -2.00
N LYS A 106 17.14 2.96 -1.19
CA LYS A 106 16.85 4.36 -1.48
C LYS A 106 18.19 5.11 -1.41
N HIS A 107 18.91 5.20 -2.53
CA HIS A 107 20.08 6.06 -2.70
C HIS A 107 19.64 7.46 -3.12
#